data_AF-A0A821XQY1-F1
#
_entry.id   AF-A0A821XQY1-F1
#
_cell.length_a   1.000
_cell.length_b   1.000
_cell.length_c   1.000
_cell.angle_alpha   90.00
_cell.angle_beta   90.00
_cell.angle_gamma   90.00
#
_symmetry.space_group_name_H-M   'P 1'
#
loop_
_entity.id
_entity.type
_entity.pdbx_description
1 polymer ?
#
loop_
_entity_poly.entity_id
_entity_poly.type
_entity_poly.pdbx_seq_one_letter_code
_entity_poly.pdbx_strand_id
1 'polypeptide(L)'
;MNFKKYRWCAVPGCKNTCTKTPNKLFIKVPHVDLYMRRTWLKRAGKDPNNLSDKTSVYFCEDHFDLENDMENYHRYKIMGSVKRIKMKSNCIPSKFDCQNTSTIEPLLIVKEVETDLEDNQIQEYEVPITYAIQGGSLALAV
;
A
#
# COMPACT_ATOMS: atom_id res chain seq x y z
N MET A 1 29.78 -21.24 11.08
CA MET A 1 28.89 -20.08 11.25
C MET A 1 27.75 -20.18 10.24
N ASN A 2 26.50 -20.29 10.68
CA ASN A 2 25.34 -20.32 9.80
C ASN A 2 24.96 -18.87 9.47
N PHE A 3 25.51 -18.32 8.38
CA PHE A 3 25.20 -16.95 7.95
C PHE A 3 23.73 -16.89 7.54
N LYS A 4 22.86 -16.43 8.46
CA LYS A 4 21.47 -16.13 8.12
C LYS A 4 21.49 -15.07 7.01
N LYS A 5 21.03 -15.44 5.82
CA LYS A 5 20.93 -14.51 4.69
C LYS A 5 20.12 -13.29 5.11
N TYR A 6 20.67 -12.12 4.86
CA TYR A 6 20.01 -10.84 5.11
C TYR A 6 18.71 -10.75 4.31
N ARG A 7 17.63 -10.37 5.00
CA ARG A 7 16.28 -10.23 4.45
C ARG A 7 15.68 -8.93 4.95
N TRP A 8 14.99 -8.23 4.06
CA TRP A 8 14.31 -6.98 4.34
C TRP A 8 12.94 -6.99 3.66
N CYS A 9 11.98 -6.27 4.24
CA CYS A 9 10.64 -6.18 3.66
C CYS A 9 10.67 -5.30 2.41
N ALA A 10 10.17 -5.81 1.30
CA ALA A 10 10.18 -5.08 0.03
C ALA A 10 9.20 -3.90 0.00
N VAL A 11 8.21 -3.85 0.88
CA VAL A 11 7.18 -2.80 0.89
C VAL A 11 7.82 -1.42 1.18
N PRO A 12 7.65 -0.43 0.27
CA PRO A 12 8.09 0.94 0.52
C PRO A 12 7.53 1.48 1.85
N GLY A 13 8.36 2.17 2.63
CA GLY A 13 7.98 2.69 3.95
C GLY A 13 8.10 1.67 5.09
N CYS A 14 8.15 0.36 4.80
CA CYS A 14 8.36 -0.67 5.82
C CYS A 14 9.84 -0.78 6.20
N LYS A 15 10.15 -0.54 7.48
CA LYS A 15 11.54 -0.55 8.01
C LYS A 15 11.95 -1.91 8.61
N ASN A 16 11.11 -2.93 8.49
CA ASN A 16 11.35 -4.27 9.04
C ASN A 16 12.46 -4.99 8.27
N THR A 17 13.44 -5.50 9.01
CA THR A 17 14.57 -6.29 8.48
C THR A 17 14.85 -7.45 9.43
N CYS A 18 15.46 -8.53 8.95
CA CYS A 18 15.72 -9.70 9.81
C CYS A 18 16.72 -9.41 10.93
N THR A 19 17.44 -8.28 10.89
CA THR A 19 18.34 -7.83 11.95
C THR A 19 17.61 -6.94 12.95
N LYS A 20 16.80 -5.97 12.50
CA LYS A 20 16.03 -5.08 13.39
C LYS A 20 14.84 -5.77 14.05
N THR A 21 14.21 -6.70 13.35
CA THR A 21 13.02 -7.43 13.81
C THR A 21 13.24 -8.93 13.64
N PRO A 22 14.13 -9.54 14.46
CA PRO A 22 14.57 -10.92 14.28
C PRO A 22 13.47 -11.96 14.54
N ASN A 23 12.43 -11.59 15.29
CA ASN A 23 11.31 -12.47 15.64
C ASN A 23 10.18 -12.45 14.61
N LYS A 24 10.20 -11.52 13.65
CA LYS A 24 9.18 -11.42 12.60
C LYS A 24 9.44 -12.41 11.48
N LEU A 25 8.37 -12.98 10.92
CA LEU A 25 8.48 -13.78 9.72
C LEU A 25 8.72 -12.91 8.49
N PHE A 26 9.61 -13.39 7.62
CA PHE A 26 9.85 -12.83 6.29
C PHE A 26 9.41 -13.85 5.25
N ILE A 27 8.21 -13.64 4.73
CA ILE A 27 7.53 -14.51 3.78
C ILE A 27 8.08 -14.24 2.39
N LYS A 28 8.52 -15.30 1.73
CA LYS A 28 9.12 -15.21 0.40
C LYS A 28 8.02 -15.06 -0.64
N VAL A 29 8.15 -14.07 -1.53
CA VAL A 29 7.25 -13.90 -2.67
C VAL A 29 7.30 -15.16 -3.56
N PRO A 30 6.16 -15.65 -4.07
CA PRO A 30 6.14 -16.79 -4.99
C PRO A 30 7.12 -16.63 -6.16
N HIS A 31 7.76 -17.74 -6.53
CA HIS A 31 8.65 -17.81 -7.71
C HIS A 31 8.05 -18.62 -8.86
N VAL A 32 7.27 -19.66 -8.53
CA VAL A 32 6.66 -20.55 -9.53
C VAL A 32 5.40 -19.90 -10.10
N ASP A 33 4.55 -19.36 -9.22
CA ASP A 33 3.37 -18.62 -9.63
C ASP A 33 3.72 -17.16 -9.95
N LEU A 34 3.95 -16.89 -11.23
CA LEU A 34 4.30 -15.56 -11.73
C LEU A 34 3.12 -14.58 -11.64
N TYR A 35 1.89 -15.07 -11.72
CA TYR A 35 0.70 -14.23 -11.57
C TYR A 35 0.64 -13.69 -10.14
N MET A 36 0.75 -14.58 -9.14
CA MET A 36 0.77 -14.19 -7.73
C MET A 36 1.97 -13.30 -7.39
N ARG A 37 3.15 -13.61 -7.95
CA ARG A 37 4.34 -12.75 -7.81
C ARG A 37 4.06 -11.33 -8.27
N ARG A 38 3.53 -11.16 -9.47
CA ARG A 38 3.18 -9.86 -10.04
C ARG A 38 2.14 -9.15 -9.18
N THR A 39 1.12 -9.85 -8.72
CA THR A 39 0.08 -9.31 -7.85
C THR A 39 0.66 -8.78 -6.54
N TRP A 40 1.52 -9.54 -5.87
CA TRP A 40 2.17 -9.11 -4.63
C TRP A 40 3.02 -7.84 -4.83
N LEU A 41 3.82 -7.81 -5.90
CA LEU A 41 4.66 -6.65 -6.22
C LEU A 41 3.83 -5.40 -6.51
N LYS A 42 2.76 -5.54 -7.32
CA LYS A 42 1.82 -4.44 -7.60
C LYS A 42 1.15 -3.91 -6.34
N ARG A 43 0.71 -4.78 -5.43
CA ARG A 43 0.11 -4.38 -4.15
C ARG A 43 1.06 -3.55 -3.29
N ALA A 44 2.36 -3.83 -3.36
CA ALA A 44 3.37 -3.02 -2.68
C ALA A 44 3.78 -1.76 -3.45
N GLY A 45 3.11 -1.41 -4.55
CA GLY A 45 3.48 -0.26 -5.39
C GLY A 45 4.79 -0.44 -6.15
N LYS A 46 5.21 -1.69 -6.43
CA LYS A 46 6.38 -1.99 -7.25
C LYS A 46 5.98 -2.44 -8.65
N ASP A 47 6.72 -1.96 -9.64
CA ASP A 47 6.64 -2.49 -11.00
C ASP A 47 7.27 -3.91 -11.05
N PRO A 48 6.51 -4.95 -11.41
CA PRO A 48 7.04 -6.30 -11.54
C PRO A 48 8.10 -6.44 -12.63
N ASN A 49 8.11 -5.59 -13.66
CA ASN A 49 9.06 -5.69 -14.77
C ASN A 49 10.47 -5.22 -14.38
N ASN A 50 10.59 -4.44 -13.31
CA ASN A 50 11.88 -3.97 -12.78
C ASN A 50 12.63 -5.03 -11.97
N LEU A 51 12.03 -6.20 -11.73
CA LEU A 51 12.59 -7.27 -10.91
C LEU A 51 12.61 -8.58 -11.71
N SER A 52 13.78 -9.22 -11.82
CA SER A 52 13.85 -10.56 -12.36
C SER A 52 13.00 -11.54 -11.53
N ASP A 53 12.31 -12.47 -12.21
CA ASP A 53 11.52 -13.53 -11.58
C ASP A 53 12.34 -14.45 -10.66
N LYS A 54 13.66 -14.50 -10.87
CA LYS A 54 14.61 -15.27 -10.05
C LYS A 54 15.00 -14.55 -8.75
N THR A 55 14.77 -13.24 -8.66
CA THR A 55 15.15 -12.42 -7.50
C THR A 55 14.34 -12.82 -6.27
N SER A 56 15.02 -13.10 -5.16
CA SER A 56 14.35 -13.39 -3.89
C SER A 56 13.85 -12.11 -3.25
N VAL A 57 12.53 -11.94 -3.23
CA VAL A 57 11.84 -10.80 -2.61
C VAL A 57 11.06 -11.31 -1.39
N TYR A 58 10.97 -10.49 -0.35
CA TYR A 58 10.33 -10.86 0.92
C TYR A 58 9.39 -9.77 1.42
N PHE A 59 8.30 -10.19 2.06
CA PHE A 59 7.37 -9.32 2.78
C PHE A 59 7.37 -9.77 4.24
N CYS A 60 7.37 -8.84 5.20
CA CYS A 60 7.22 -9.22 6.60
C CYS A 60 5.77 -9.61 6.93
N GLU A 61 5.59 -10.34 8.02
CA GLU A 61 4.27 -10.78 8.51
C GLU A 61 3.24 -9.67 8.71
N ASP A 62 3.66 -8.44 9.05
CA ASP A 62 2.76 -7.31 9.28
C ASP A 62 1.83 -7.01 8.08
N HIS A 63 2.19 -7.45 6.87
CA HIS A 63 1.41 -7.24 5.65
C HIS A 63 0.33 -8.30 5.41
N PHE A 64 0.22 -9.29 6.29
CA PHE A 64 -0.68 -10.44 6.17
C PHE A 64 -1.56 -10.60 7.42
N ASP A 65 -2.59 -11.43 7.28
CA ASP A 65 -3.32 -11.98 8.40
C ASP A 65 -2.94 -13.46 8.56
N LEU A 66 -1.79 -13.73 9.21
CA LEU A 66 -1.18 -15.06 9.23
C LEU A 66 -2.11 -16.17 9.71
N GLU A 67 -3.03 -15.88 10.63
CA GLU A 67 -3.97 -16.87 11.13
C GLU A 67 -4.89 -17.39 10.02
N ASN A 68 -5.33 -16.50 9.13
CA ASN A 68 -6.17 -16.83 8.00
C ASN A 68 -5.39 -17.13 6.71
N ASP A 69 -4.17 -16.62 6.58
CA ASP A 69 -3.40 -16.65 5.34
C ASP A 69 -2.37 -17.79 5.25
N MET A 70 -1.86 -18.27 6.38
CA MET A 70 -0.79 -19.27 6.44
C MET A 70 -1.36 -20.66 6.74
N GLU A 71 -1.13 -21.62 5.83
CA GLU A 71 -1.62 -23.00 5.95
C GLU A 71 -1.10 -23.70 7.21
N ASN A 72 0.16 -23.42 7.57
CA ASN A 72 0.83 -24.06 8.70
C ASN A 72 0.97 -23.14 9.92
N TYR A 73 0.06 -22.16 10.08
CA TYR A 73 0.07 -21.22 11.20
C TYR A 73 -0.05 -21.91 12.57
N HIS A 74 -1.02 -22.80 12.76
CA HIS A 74 -1.19 -23.50 14.05
C HIS A 74 0.06 -24.28 14.45
N ARG A 75 0.70 -24.97 13.49
CA ARG A 75 1.97 -25.67 13.74
C ARG A 75 3.07 -24.70 14.13
N TYR A 76 3.17 -23.56 13.45
CA TYR A 76 4.11 -22.50 13.80
C TYR A 76 3.87 -21.97 15.23
N LYS A 77 2.62 -21.75 15.62
CA LYS A 77 2.26 -21.25 16.96
C LYS A 77 2.57 -22.24 18.07
N ILE A 78 2.34 -23.54 17.87
CA ILE A 78 2.62 -24.58 18.87
C ILE A 78 4.12 -24.86 18.99
N MET A 79 4.83 -24.95 17.86
CA MET A 79 6.24 -25.36 17.84
C MET A 79 7.23 -24.18 17.95
N GLY A 80 6.74 -22.93 17.81
CA GLY A 80 7.56 -21.72 17.73
C GLY A 80 8.36 -21.59 16.42
N SER A 81 8.37 -22.61 15.55
CA SER A 81 9.08 -22.58 14.28
C SER A 81 8.54 -23.59 13.27
N VAL A 82 8.77 -23.34 11.99
CA VAL A 82 8.49 -24.28 10.89
C VAL A 82 9.66 -24.32 9.91
N LYS A 83 9.94 -25.49 9.33
CA LYS A 83 11.00 -25.66 8.32
C LYS A 83 10.79 -24.75 7.10
N ARG A 84 9.52 -24.54 6.70
CA ARG A 84 9.12 -23.66 5.60
C ARG A 84 7.75 -23.06 5.88
N ILE A 85 7.61 -21.76 5.65
CA ILE A 85 6.32 -21.07 5.67
C ILE A 85 5.53 -21.49 4.43
N LYS A 86 4.28 -21.89 4.61
CA LYS A 86 3.34 -22.22 3.53
C LYS A 86 2.14 -21.27 3.62
N MET A 87 2.00 -20.42 2.61
CA MET A 87 0.84 -19.54 2.46
C MET A 87 -0.23 -20.28 1.68
N LYS A 88 -1.51 -20.00 1.95
CA LYS A 88 -2.62 -20.50 1.14
C LYS A 88 -2.45 -19.99 -0.31
N SER A 89 -2.92 -20.77 -1.28
CA SER A 89 -2.71 -20.53 -2.72
C SER A 89 -3.12 -19.14 -3.20
N ASN A 90 -4.20 -18.57 -2.66
CA ASN A 90 -4.75 -17.28 -3.08
C ASN A 90 -4.42 -16.13 -2.12
N CYS A 91 -3.51 -16.35 -1.16
CA CYS A 91 -3.14 -15.33 -0.20
C CYS A 91 -2.32 -14.22 -0.86
N ILE A 92 -2.74 -12.97 -0.66
CA ILE A 92 -2.03 -11.76 -1.09
C ILE A 92 -1.87 -10.81 0.08
N PRO A 93 -0.76 -10.04 0.15
CA PRO A 93 -0.60 -9.02 1.17
C PRO A 93 -1.70 -7.97 1.02
N SER A 94 -2.29 -7.57 2.14
CA SER A 94 -3.46 -6.69 2.21
C SER A 94 -3.26 -5.48 3.09
N LYS A 95 -2.32 -5.51 4.04
CA LYS A 95 -2.10 -4.44 5.02
C LYS A 95 -0.91 -3.57 4.61
N PHE A 96 -1.15 -2.28 4.36
CA PHE A 96 -0.14 -1.34 3.84
C PHE A 96 -0.15 0.01 4.55
N ASP A 97 -0.47 0.06 5.84
CA ASP A 97 -0.56 1.30 6.62
C ASP A 97 0.72 2.16 6.55
N CYS A 98 1.88 1.51 6.36
CA CYS A 98 3.17 2.17 6.15
C CYS A 98 3.28 3.00 4.87
N GLN A 99 2.31 2.89 3.95
CA GLN A 99 2.23 3.65 2.69
C GLN A 99 1.20 4.78 2.75
N ASN A 100 0.44 4.90 3.85
CA ASN A 100 -0.47 6.01 4.06
C ASN A 100 0.36 7.25 4.41
N THR A 101 0.91 7.92 3.40
CA THR A 101 1.35 9.31 3.57
C THR A 101 0.07 10.12 3.70
N SER A 102 -0.22 10.65 4.88
CA SER A 102 -1.31 11.58 5.13
C SER A 102 -1.35 12.61 4.00
N THR A 103 -2.41 12.55 3.18
CA THR A 103 -2.90 13.75 2.51
C THR A 103 -3.04 14.79 3.60
N ILE A 104 -2.39 15.93 3.41
CA ILE A 104 -2.51 17.12 4.24
C ILE A 104 -3.99 17.26 4.62
N GLU A 105 -4.32 17.10 5.90
CA GLU A 105 -5.60 17.58 6.42
C GLU A 105 -5.63 19.09 6.10
N PRO A 106 -6.67 19.62 5.45
CA PRO A 106 -6.83 21.06 5.40
C PRO A 106 -7.03 21.51 6.85
N LEU A 107 -5.93 21.94 7.48
CA LEU A 107 -5.92 22.56 8.78
C LEU A 107 -7.02 23.61 8.80
N LEU A 108 -7.97 23.43 9.70
CA LEU A 108 -8.91 24.45 10.12
C LEU A 108 -8.09 25.66 10.60
N ILE A 109 -7.81 26.62 9.73
CA ILE A 109 -7.36 27.94 10.17
C ILE A 109 -8.63 28.72 10.52
N VAL A 110 -9.12 28.49 11.72
CA VAL A 110 -9.90 29.50 12.44
C VAL A 110 -8.92 30.64 12.77
N LYS A 111 -9.04 31.77 12.07
CA LYS A 111 -8.51 33.03 12.58
C LYS A 111 -9.61 33.65 13.43
N GLU A 112 -9.46 33.56 14.75
CA GLU A 112 -10.18 34.40 15.68
C GLU A 112 -9.81 35.86 15.40
N VAL A 113 -10.79 36.67 15.02
CA VAL A 113 -10.74 38.13 15.11
C VAL A 113 -12.09 38.61 15.66
N GLU A 114 -12.18 38.65 16.98
CA GLU A 114 -12.97 39.63 17.73
C GLU A 114 -12.15 40.95 17.69
N THR A 115 -12.62 42.17 17.48
CA THR A 115 -13.89 42.91 17.31
C THR A 115 -13.51 44.13 16.40
N ASP A 116 -14.34 44.98 15.78
CA ASP A 116 -15.52 45.73 16.19
C ASP A 116 -16.27 46.22 14.92
N LEU A 117 -17.60 46.14 14.95
CA LEU A 117 -18.61 47.05 14.35
C LEU A 117 -18.18 48.00 13.21
N GLU A 118 -18.70 47.77 11.99
CA GLU A 118 -19.70 48.63 11.30
C GLU A 118 -19.81 48.29 9.79
N ASP A 119 -21.02 47.91 9.40
CA ASP A 119 -21.70 48.00 8.09
C ASP A 119 -20.88 48.04 6.79
N ASN A 120 -21.00 46.99 5.97
CA ASN A 120 -21.61 47.13 4.64
C ASN A 120 -21.85 45.80 3.90
N GLN A 121 -23.10 45.62 3.48
CA GLN A 121 -23.64 44.82 2.36
C GLN A 121 -22.94 43.52 1.94
N ILE A 122 -23.59 42.38 2.27
CA ILE A 122 -23.33 41.08 1.65
C ILE A 122 -23.77 41.12 0.19
N GLN A 123 -22.83 40.96 -0.75
CA GLN A 123 -23.15 40.61 -2.13
C GLN A 123 -23.03 39.10 -2.30
N GLU A 124 -24.17 38.44 -2.55
CA GLU A 124 -24.20 37.07 -3.06
C GLU A 124 -23.57 37.05 -4.46
N TYR A 125 -22.54 36.22 -4.67
CA TYR A 125 -22.04 35.91 -6.00
C TYR A 125 -22.25 34.44 -6.29
N GLU A 126 -23.02 34.15 -7.34
CA GLU A 126 -23.18 32.81 -7.89
C GLU A 126 -22.01 32.50 -8.83
N VAL A 127 -21.37 31.34 -8.64
CA VAL A 127 -20.27 30.88 -9.51
C VAL A 127 -20.86 30.02 -10.64
N PRO A 128 -20.70 30.39 -11.92
CA PRO A 128 -21.27 29.62 -13.02
C PRO A 128 -20.48 28.34 -13.29
N ILE A 129 -21.20 27.23 -13.29
CA ILE A 129 -20.74 25.93 -13.78
C ILE A 129 -20.81 25.94 -15.30
N THR A 130 -19.67 25.93 -16.00
CA THR A 130 -19.63 25.53 -17.42
C THR A 130 -18.66 24.36 -17.60
N TYR A 131 -19.24 23.21 -17.92
CA TYR A 131 -18.55 21.99 -18.30
C TYR A 131 -18.30 21.93 -19.81
N ALA A 132 -17.32 21.09 -20.17
CA ALA A 132 -17.34 20.14 -21.29
C ALA A 132 -16.69 20.50 -22.64
N ILE A 133 -15.70 19.65 -22.96
CA ILE A 133 -15.53 18.90 -24.22
C ILE A 133 -15.07 19.70 -25.45
N GLN A 134 -13.81 19.45 -25.81
CA GLN A 134 -13.25 19.78 -27.11
C GLN A 134 -13.44 18.61 -28.08
N GLY A 135 -14.11 18.86 -29.21
CA GLY A 135 -14.09 17.99 -30.38
C GLY A 135 -15.44 17.83 -31.08
N GLY A 136 -15.86 18.85 -31.85
CA GLY A 136 -16.94 18.72 -32.83
C GLY A 136 -16.40 18.50 -34.25
N SER A 137 -17.19 17.83 -35.11
CA SER A 137 -17.43 18.24 -36.50
C SER A 137 -18.46 17.32 -37.16
N LEU A 138 -19.66 17.86 -37.40
CA LEU A 138 -20.58 17.46 -38.47
C LEU A 138 -21.28 18.75 -38.93
N ALA A 139 -21.04 19.16 -40.17
CA ALA A 139 -21.72 20.27 -40.82
C ALA A 139 -22.78 19.71 -41.78
N LEU A 140 -23.99 20.26 -41.71
CA LEU A 140 -25.13 19.96 -42.58
C LEU A 140 -25.21 20.95 -43.76
N ALA A 141 -25.61 20.38 -44.90
CA ALA A 141 -26.47 20.90 -45.96
C ALA A 141 -26.72 22.42 -46.08
N VAL A 142 -26.43 22.93 -47.28
CA VAL A 142 -27.28 23.90 -48.00
C VAL A 142 -27.51 23.34 -49.40
#